data_AF-A0A7Y4SZL1-F1
#
_entry.id   AF-A0A7Y4SZL1-F1
#
_cell.length_a   1.000
_cell.length_b   1.000
_cell.length_c   1.000
_cell.angle_alpha   90.00
_cell.angle_beta   90.00
_cell.angle_gamma   90.00
#
_symmetry.space_group_name_H-M   'P 1'
#
loop_
_entity.id
_entity.type
_entity.pdbx_description
1 polymer ?
#
loop_
_entity_poly.entity_id
_entity_poly.type
_entity_poly.pdbx_seq_one_letter_code
_entity_poly.pdbx_strand_id
1 'polypeptide(L)'
;MDSGRWLRLLGREEFARLMGACLDSVLERHGRLAPAEARALRGETLRSFAGLLVTRARRVRAVTKSDCLRELEQTHGALLRERAQNSSELLGLEQELVRARSTAATSVLSSAEEETLARALAADLGFLLGSADPKAELARVLTREGDRRRTALAALVVRERERIDLLERRIVKLSVAHAEMERALAELARRAELDGGLPSIYRTVQGLGAAESEREAKSTMLARIFEQNLALQHKVLQPVASLHETKVLDPGALRQKSA
;
A
#
# COMPACT_ATOMS: atom_id res chain seq x y z
N MET A 1 -7.03 -32.83 0.04
CA MET A 1 -8.02 -32.02 0.76
C MET A 1 -7.53 -31.91 2.18
N ASP A 2 -6.73 -30.89 2.47
CA ASP A 2 -6.20 -30.66 3.81
C ASP A 2 -7.28 -29.99 4.64
N SER A 3 -7.87 -30.78 5.54
CA SER A 3 -8.79 -30.30 6.56
C SER A 3 -8.06 -29.29 7.44
N GLY A 4 -8.36 -28.00 7.24
CA GLY A 4 -7.83 -26.90 8.01
C GLY A 4 -7.90 -27.21 9.51
N ARG A 5 -6.76 -27.06 10.20
CA ARG A 5 -6.68 -27.21 11.64
C ARG A 5 -7.38 -26.03 12.30
N TRP A 6 -8.67 -26.17 12.51
CA TRP A 6 -9.45 -25.29 13.37
C TRP A 6 -8.77 -25.20 14.74
N LEU A 7 -8.49 -23.99 15.20
CA LEU A 7 -8.13 -23.71 16.59
C LEU A 7 -9.37 -24.03 17.45
N ARG A 8 -9.53 -25.31 17.81
CA ARG A 8 -10.55 -25.74 18.76
C ARG A 8 -10.24 -25.10 20.10
N LEU A 9 -11.05 -24.12 20.48
CA LEU A 9 -11.09 -23.61 21.84
C LEU A 9 -11.44 -24.80 22.74
N LEU A 10 -10.43 -25.33 23.42
CA LEU A 10 -10.63 -26.39 24.39
C LEU A 10 -11.57 -25.88 25.48
N GLY A 11 -12.66 -26.61 25.69
CA GLY A 11 -13.53 -26.37 26.83
C GLY A 11 -12.72 -26.43 28.12
N ARG A 12 -13.12 -25.66 29.14
CA ARG A 12 -12.41 -25.59 30.43
C ARG A 12 -12.14 -26.97 31.03
N GLU A 13 -13.10 -27.87 30.90
CA GLU A 13 -13.01 -29.25 31.39
C GLU A 13 -12.01 -30.08 30.59
N GLU A 14 -12.01 -29.94 29.27
CA GLU A 14 -11.10 -30.67 28.40
C GLU A 14 -9.65 -30.22 28.57
N PHE A 15 -9.44 -28.91 28.72
CA PHE A 15 -8.13 -28.35 29.07
C PHE A 15 -7.65 -28.85 30.45
N ALA A 16 -8.51 -28.83 31.46
CA ALA A 16 -8.17 -29.32 32.80
C ALA A 16 -7.81 -30.82 32.79
N ARG A 17 -8.52 -31.61 31.97
CA ARG A 17 -8.23 -33.04 31.76
C ARG A 17 -6.86 -33.25 31.12
N LEU A 18 -6.54 -32.53 30.04
CA LEU A 18 -5.25 -32.62 29.35
C LEU A 18 -4.09 -32.20 30.27
N MET A 19 -4.27 -31.13 31.03
CA MET A 19 -3.28 -30.70 32.02
C MET A 19 -3.08 -31.72 33.14
N GLY A 20 -4.16 -32.35 33.62
CA GLY A 20 -4.09 -33.42 34.60
C GLY A 20 -3.27 -34.60 34.09
N ALA A 21 -3.54 -35.06 32.86
CA ALA A 21 -2.80 -36.15 32.24
C ALA A 21 -1.32 -35.81 32.00
N CYS A 22 -1.01 -34.56 31.64
CA CYS A 22 0.37 -34.10 31.48
C CYS A 22 1.12 -34.10 32.83
N LEU A 23 0.48 -33.62 33.90
CA LEU A 23 1.04 -33.65 35.25
C LEU A 23 1.30 -35.09 35.71
N ASP A 24 0.37 -36.01 35.45
CA ASP A 24 0.56 -37.43 35.78
C ASP A 24 1.79 -38.00 35.08
N SER A 25 1.94 -37.76 33.78
CA SER A 25 3.11 -38.24 33.01
C SER A 25 4.44 -37.68 33.52
N VAL A 26 4.47 -36.40 33.93
CA VAL A 26 5.66 -35.76 34.49
C VAL A 26 6.00 -36.33 35.88
N LEU A 27 4.99 -36.53 36.74
CA LEU A 27 5.18 -37.08 38.08
C LEU A 27 5.65 -38.54 38.03
N GLU A 28 5.10 -39.34 37.11
CA GLU A 28 5.54 -40.71 36.85
C GLU A 28 7.00 -40.76 36.36
N ARG A 29 7.38 -39.88 35.43
CA ARG A 29 8.75 -39.83 34.89
C ARG A 29 9.79 -39.42 35.94
N HIS A 30 9.41 -38.60 36.91
CA HIS A 30 10.32 -38.14 37.96
C HIS A 30 10.34 -39.02 39.23
N GLY A 31 9.45 -40.02 39.33
CA GLY A 31 9.62 -41.30 40.05
C GLY A 31 9.97 -41.30 41.54
N ARG A 32 10.12 -40.15 42.20
CA ARG A 32 10.67 -40.03 43.56
C ARG A 32 9.65 -39.64 44.63
N LEU A 33 8.39 -39.41 44.25
CA LEU A 33 7.35 -38.97 45.17
C LEU A 33 6.47 -40.13 45.60
N ALA A 34 6.11 -40.16 46.88
CA ALA A 34 5.11 -41.11 47.35
C ALA A 34 3.76 -40.84 46.66
N PRO A 35 2.91 -41.86 46.45
CA PRO A 35 1.61 -41.68 45.78
C PRO A 35 0.68 -40.66 46.47
N ALA A 36 0.86 -40.43 47.78
CA ALA A 36 0.13 -39.39 48.50
C ALA A 36 0.63 -37.97 48.16
N GLU A 37 1.96 -37.79 48.07
CA GLU A 37 2.61 -36.52 47.74
C GLU A 37 2.34 -36.12 46.28
N ALA A 38 2.40 -37.08 45.35
CA ALA A 38 2.06 -36.85 43.95
C ALA A 38 0.61 -36.38 43.77
N ARG A 39 -0.34 -36.98 44.52
CA ARG A 39 -1.75 -36.55 44.53
C ARG A 39 -1.94 -35.16 45.12
N ALA A 40 -1.24 -34.84 46.21
CA ALA A 40 -1.29 -33.53 46.85
C ALA A 40 -0.75 -32.44 45.90
N LEU A 41 0.42 -32.67 45.30
CA LEU A 41 1.07 -31.76 44.36
C LEU A 41 0.21 -31.56 43.09
N ARG A 42 -0.37 -32.64 42.55
CA ARG A 42 -1.33 -32.54 41.44
C ARG A 42 -2.51 -31.65 41.80
N GLY A 43 -3.12 -31.90 42.96
CA GLY A 43 -4.28 -31.14 43.44
C GLY A 43 -3.96 -29.65 43.62
N GLU A 44 -2.81 -29.34 44.21
CA GLU A 44 -2.34 -27.96 44.39
C GLU A 44 -2.05 -27.27 43.05
N THR A 45 -1.35 -27.96 42.15
CA THR A 45 -1.00 -27.40 40.83
C THR A 45 -2.26 -27.11 40.01
N LEU A 46 -3.22 -28.05 39.98
CA LEU A 46 -4.50 -27.84 39.30
C LEU A 46 -5.32 -26.72 39.93
N ARG A 47 -5.35 -26.59 41.26
CA ARG A 47 -6.03 -25.47 41.96
C ARG A 47 -5.37 -24.13 41.65
N SER A 48 -4.05 -24.05 41.73
CA SER A 48 -3.28 -22.84 41.44
C SER A 48 -3.46 -22.42 39.98
N PHE A 49 -3.40 -23.37 39.05
CA PHE A 49 -3.64 -23.13 37.62
C PHE A 49 -5.08 -22.70 37.34
N ALA A 50 -6.08 -23.34 37.96
CA ALA A 50 -7.47 -22.92 37.87
C ALA A 50 -7.68 -21.51 38.41
N GLY A 51 -6.99 -21.15 39.51
CA GLY A 51 -6.97 -19.80 40.07
C GLY A 51 -6.37 -18.77 39.10
N LEU A 52 -5.25 -19.09 38.46
CA LEU A 52 -4.62 -18.25 37.44
C LEU A 52 -5.51 -18.10 36.20
N LEU A 53 -6.14 -19.19 35.74
CA LEU A 53 -7.10 -19.15 34.64
C LEU A 53 -8.31 -18.30 35.00
N VAL A 54 -8.87 -18.38 36.20
CA VAL A 54 -9.99 -17.53 36.62
C VAL A 54 -9.56 -16.07 36.72
N THR A 55 -8.38 -15.78 37.26
CA THR A 55 -7.86 -14.40 37.39
C THR A 55 -7.54 -13.78 36.04
N ARG A 56 -6.91 -14.52 35.12
CA ARG A 56 -6.68 -14.08 33.73
C ARG A 56 -7.96 -14.07 32.91
N ALA A 57 -8.85 -15.05 33.07
CA ALA A 57 -10.16 -15.04 32.43
C ALA A 57 -11.03 -13.89 32.95
N ARG A 58 -10.85 -13.40 34.18
CA ARG A 58 -11.49 -12.16 34.67
C ARG A 58 -10.92 -10.91 33.98
N ARG A 59 -9.62 -10.85 33.72
CA ARG A 59 -9.01 -9.79 32.88
C ARG A 59 -9.47 -9.86 31.42
N VAL A 60 -9.66 -11.06 30.87
CA VAL A 60 -10.18 -11.27 29.51
C VAL A 60 -11.71 -11.12 29.44
N ARG A 61 -12.46 -11.39 30.52
CA ARG A 61 -13.94 -11.27 30.58
C ARG A 61 -14.46 -9.83 30.47
N ALA A 62 -13.61 -8.83 30.70
CA ALA A 62 -13.98 -7.44 30.44
C ALA A 62 -13.92 -7.08 28.94
N VAL A 63 -13.24 -7.90 28.13
CA VAL A 63 -13.15 -7.71 26.68
C VAL A 63 -13.98 -8.80 26.02
N THR A 64 -15.17 -8.43 25.55
CA THR A 64 -16.02 -9.39 24.85
C THR A 64 -15.36 -9.81 23.53
N LYS A 65 -15.75 -10.97 22.98
CA LYS A 65 -15.33 -11.36 21.62
C LYS A 65 -15.61 -10.24 20.61
N SER A 66 -16.75 -9.55 20.75
CA SER A 66 -17.11 -8.39 19.94
C SER A 66 -16.17 -7.20 20.12
N ASP A 67 -15.63 -6.96 21.31
CA ASP A 67 -14.66 -5.88 21.52
C ASP A 67 -13.30 -6.21 20.90
N CYS A 68 -12.84 -7.46 21.02
CA CYS A 68 -11.61 -7.93 20.38
C CYS A 68 -11.72 -7.88 18.84
N LEU A 69 -12.85 -8.32 18.28
CA LEU A 69 -13.09 -8.22 16.83
C LEU A 69 -13.15 -6.76 16.37
N ARG A 70 -13.82 -5.88 17.13
CA ARG A 70 -13.89 -4.45 16.83
C ARG A 70 -12.50 -3.80 16.85
N GLU A 71 -11.65 -4.14 17.82
CA GLU A 71 -10.27 -3.66 17.89
C GLU A 71 -9.44 -4.17 16.70
N LEU A 72 -9.62 -5.44 16.30
CA LEU A 72 -8.95 -6.01 15.13
C LEU A 72 -9.41 -5.34 13.83
N GLU A 73 -10.70 -5.10 13.66
CA GLU A 73 -11.26 -4.37 12.51
C GLU A 73 -10.78 -2.92 12.47
N GLN A 74 -10.70 -2.25 13.62
CA GLN A 74 -10.19 -0.88 13.74
C GLN A 74 -8.72 -0.79 13.37
N THR A 75 -7.89 -1.68 13.90
CA THR A 75 -6.44 -1.73 13.61
C THR A 75 -6.19 -2.09 12.15
N HIS A 76 -6.87 -3.11 11.62
CA HIS A 76 -6.79 -3.47 10.21
C HIS A 76 -7.25 -2.32 9.30
N GLY A 77 -8.37 -1.67 9.63
CA GLY A 77 -8.88 -0.52 8.89
C GLY A 77 -7.94 0.68 8.93
N ALA A 78 -7.26 0.91 10.06
CA ALA A 78 -6.24 1.95 10.19
C ALA A 78 -5.04 1.68 9.26
N LEU A 79 -4.49 0.45 9.29
CA LEU A 79 -3.39 0.05 8.42
C LEU A 79 -3.75 0.14 6.94
N LEU A 80 -4.98 -0.20 6.55
CA LEU A 80 -5.42 -0.04 5.15
C LEU A 80 -5.51 1.44 4.71
N ARG A 81 -5.93 2.35 5.60
CA ARG A 81 -5.95 3.78 5.30
C ARG A 81 -4.54 4.33 5.20
N GLU A 82 -3.68 3.96 6.13
CA GLU A 82 -2.26 4.35 6.12
C GLU A 82 -1.55 3.82 4.88
N ARG A 83 -1.85 2.58 4.45
CA ARG A 83 -1.40 2.03 3.18
C ARG A 83 -1.84 2.87 1.99
N ALA A 84 -3.13 3.18 1.89
CA ALA A 84 -3.64 3.98 0.79
C ALA A 84 -2.99 5.38 0.75
N GLN A 85 -2.79 5.99 1.93
CA GLN A 85 -2.10 7.26 2.05
C GLN A 85 -0.63 7.15 1.60
N ASN A 86 0.12 6.19 2.12
CA ASN A 86 1.52 5.98 1.78
C ASN A 86 1.71 5.65 0.29
N SER A 87 0.82 4.85 -0.32
CA SER A 87 0.83 4.62 -1.76
C SER A 87 0.61 5.91 -2.56
N SER A 88 -0.35 6.75 -2.14
CA SER A 88 -0.62 8.03 -2.80
C SER A 88 0.56 9.00 -2.65
N GLU A 89 1.18 9.05 -1.48
CA GLU A 89 2.35 9.89 -1.22
C GLU A 89 3.57 9.44 -2.03
N LEU A 90 3.83 8.12 -2.11
CA LEU A 90 4.88 7.56 -2.96
C LEU A 90 4.70 7.96 -4.42
N LEU A 91 3.50 7.78 -4.96
CA LEU A 91 3.18 8.16 -6.34
C LEU A 91 3.36 9.66 -6.57
N GLY A 92 2.98 10.49 -5.60
CA GLY A 92 3.24 11.94 -5.64
C GLY A 92 4.73 12.29 -5.66
N LEU A 93 5.54 11.64 -4.82
CA LEU A 93 6.98 11.84 -4.77
C LEU A 93 7.70 11.34 -6.02
N GLU A 94 7.26 10.22 -6.61
CA GLU A 94 7.80 9.72 -7.87
C GLU A 94 7.53 10.69 -9.01
N GLN A 95 6.31 11.23 -9.09
CA GLN A 95 5.98 12.28 -10.07
C GLN A 95 6.81 13.54 -9.84
N GLU A 96 6.99 13.96 -8.57
CA GLU A 96 7.84 15.10 -8.24
C GLU A 96 9.30 14.86 -8.63
N LEU A 97 9.83 13.65 -8.40
CA LEU A 97 11.18 13.27 -8.79
C LEU A 97 11.36 13.31 -10.31
N VAL A 98 10.40 12.78 -11.08
CA VAL A 98 10.42 12.84 -12.55
C VAL A 98 10.42 14.30 -13.02
N ARG A 99 9.57 15.14 -12.42
CA ARG A 99 9.55 16.58 -12.72
C ARG A 99 10.88 17.25 -12.38
N ALA A 100 11.41 17.03 -11.18
CA ALA A 100 12.69 17.58 -10.75
C ALA A 100 13.83 17.17 -11.69
N ARG A 101 13.89 15.90 -12.12
CA ARG A 101 14.87 15.43 -13.10
C ARG A 101 14.71 16.11 -14.46
N SER A 102 13.48 16.29 -14.94
CA SER A 102 13.24 17.02 -16.20
C SER A 102 13.65 18.49 -16.09
N THR A 103 13.32 19.16 -14.97
CA THR A 103 13.72 20.54 -14.70
C THR A 103 15.23 20.68 -14.56
N ALA A 104 15.91 19.73 -13.90
CA ALA A 104 17.36 19.72 -13.78
C ALA A 104 18.05 19.54 -15.15
N ALA A 105 17.47 18.75 -16.05
CA ALA A 105 17.99 18.58 -17.40
C ALA A 105 17.86 19.85 -18.25
N THR A 106 16.84 20.66 -17.99
CA THR A 106 16.60 21.93 -18.69
C THR A 106 16.88 23.14 -17.80
N SER A 107 17.71 23.00 -16.75
CA SER A 107 17.86 24.04 -15.74
C SER A 107 18.51 25.28 -16.35
N VAL A 108 17.79 26.39 -16.31
CA VAL A 108 18.27 27.72 -16.69
C VAL A 108 18.31 28.58 -15.44
N LEU A 109 19.19 29.59 -15.43
CA LEU A 109 19.21 30.58 -14.37
C LEU A 109 17.83 31.23 -14.23
N SER A 110 17.45 31.52 -13.00
CA SER A 110 16.21 32.26 -12.76
C SER A 110 16.34 33.71 -13.26
N SER A 111 15.22 34.34 -13.59
CA SER A 111 15.19 35.77 -13.99
C SER A 111 15.93 36.66 -12.98
N ALA A 112 15.81 36.38 -11.69
CA ALA A 112 16.50 37.13 -10.64
C ALA A 112 18.02 36.94 -10.68
N GLU A 113 18.50 35.70 -10.90
CA GLU A 113 19.93 35.41 -11.05
C GLU A 113 20.48 36.04 -12.33
N GLU A 114 19.75 35.96 -13.44
CA GLU A 114 20.09 36.63 -14.69
C GLU A 114 20.18 38.15 -14.52
N GLU A 115 19.23 38.76 -13.82
CA GLU A 115 19.26 40.19 -13.49
C GLU A 115 20.45 40.57 -12.59
N THR A 116 20.84 39.71 -11.65
CA THR A 116 22.04 39.97 -10.83
C THR A 116 23.32 39.92 -11.67
N LEU A 117 23.44 38.95 -12.58
CA LEU A 117 24.57 38.86 -13.50
C LEU A 117 24.58 40.03 -14.48
N ALA A 118 23.43 40.40 -15.03
CA ALA A 118 23.28 41.54 -15.93
C ALA A 118 23.70 42.85 -15.25
N ARG A 119 23.29 43.07 -13.98
CA ARG A 119 23.73 44.24 -13.20
C ARG A 119 25.24 44.23 -12.94
N ALA A 120 25.82 43.08 -12.62
CA ALA A 120 27.25 42.95 -12.40
C ALA A 120 28.06 43.23 -13.70
N LEU A 121 27.59 42.72 -14.84
CA LEU A 121 28.17 42.99 -16.15
C LEU A 121 28.04 44.47 -16.53
N ALA A 122 26.88 45.09 -16.30
CA ALA A 122 26.65 46.50 -16.57
C ALA A 122 27.61 47.40 -15.75
N ALA A 123 27.85 47.05 -14.49
CA ALA A 123 28.82 47.75 -13.65
C ALA A 123 30.25 47.62 -14.21
N ASP A 124 30.67 46.41 -14.60
CA ASP A 124 31.98 46.17 -15.19
C ASP A 124 32.19 46.92 -16.52
N LEU A 125 31.15 46.99 -17.36
CA LEU A 125 31.17 47.77 -18.60
C LEU A 125 31.23 49.28 -18.32
N GLY A 126 30.62 49.75 -17.22
CA GLY A 126 30.76 51.14 -16.77
C GLY A 126 32.20 51.52 -16.47
N PHE A 127 32.97 50.63 -15.82
CA PHE A 127 34.40 50.84 -15.55
C PHE A 127 35.25 50.82 -16.84
N LEU A 128 34.86 49.99 -17.81
CA LEU A 128 35.57 49.84 -19.08
C LEU A 128 35.61 51.15 -19.89
N LEU A 129 34.54 51.95 -19.84
CA LEU A 129 34.45 53.24 -20.53
C LEU A 129 35.45 54.28 -20.01
N GLY A 130 36.00 54.08 -18.80
CA GLY A 130 37.03 54.94 -18.21
C GLY A 130 38.47 54.39 -18.31
N SER A 131 38.68 53.24 -18.97
CA SER A 131 39.99 52.58 -19.03
C SER A 131 40.94 53.23 -20.04
N ALA A 132 42.23 53.33 -19.67
CA ALA A 132 43.30 53.73 -20.58
C ALA A 132 43.59 52.68 -21.67
N ASP A 133 43.27 51.41 -21.42
CA ASP A 133 43.33 50.32 -22.41
C ASP A 133 42.00 49.53 -22.42
N PRO A 134 41.01 49.98 -23.22
CA PRO A 134 39.69 49.35 -23.28
C PRO A 134 39.74 47.91 -23.79
N LYS A 135 40.71 47.54 -24.63
CA LYS A 135 40.79 46.21 -25.24
C LYS A 135 41.26 45.18 -24.23
N ALA A 136 42.33 45.48 -23.50
CA ALA A 136 42.79 44.61 -22.43
C ALA A 136 41.74 44.46 -21.33
N GLU A 137 41.04 45.55 -20.98
CA GLU A 137 40.00 45.50 -19.96
C GLU A 137 38.76 44.73 -20.43
N LEU A 138 38.37 44.84 -21.71
CA LEU A 138 37.26 44.05 -22.27
C LEU A 138 37.52 42.55 -22.14
N ALA A 139 38.73 42.10 -22.46
CA ALA A 139 39.10 40.69 -22.33
C ALA A 139 38.99 40.19 -20.88
N ARG A 140 39.36 41.03 -19.90
CA ARG A 140 39.20 40.73 -18.48
C ARG A 140 37.74 40.68 -18.06
N VAL A 141 36.91 41.62 -18.52
CA VAL A 141 35.47 41.63 -18.24
C VAL A 141 34.79 40.37 -18.80
N LEU A 142 35.08 40.00 -20.04
CA LEU A 142 34.53 38.78 -20.65
C LEU A 142 34.95 37.51 -19.90
N THR A 143 36.19 37.45 -19.44
CA THR A 143 36.69 36.32 -18.63
C THR A 143 35.94 36.24 -17.30
N ARG A 144 35.85 37.37 -16.57
CA ARG A 144 35.12 37.46 -15.29
C ARG A 144 33.65 37.10 -15.43
N GLU A 145 32.99 37.57 -16.48
CA GLU A 145 31.58 37.26 -16.74
C GLU A 145 31.38 35.77 -17.09
N GLY A 146 32.29 35.21 -17.88
CA GLY A 146 32.32 33.76 -18.14
C GLY A 146 32.46 32.94 -16.85
N ASP A 147 33.35 33.37 -15.94
CA ASP A 147 33.53 32.73 -14.63
C ASP A 147 32.29 32.86 -13.73
N ARG A 148 31.67 34.05 -13.68
CA ARG A 148 30.44 34.26 -12.90
C ARG A 148 29.31 33.36 -13.40
N ARG A 149 29.08 33.31 -14.72
CA ARG A 149 28.05 32.45 -15.32
C ARG A 149 28.33 30.97 -15.07
N ARG A 150 29.58 30.52 -15.25
CA ARG A 150 29.97 29.13 -14.94
C ARG A 150 29.73 28.79 -13.47
N THR A 151 30.07 29.69 -12.56
CA THR A 151 29.87 29.51 -11.12
C THR A 151 28.38 29.45 -10.77
N ALA A 152 27.57 30.36 -11.32
CA ALA A 152 26.13 30.39 -11.10
C ALA A 152 25.44 29.10 -11.63
N LEU A 153 25.79 28.66 -12.84
CA LEU A 153 25.29 27.41 -13.40
C LEU A 153 25.75 26.19 -12.59
N ALA A 154 27.00 26.16 -12.14
CA ALA A 154 27.48 25.08 -11.29
C ALA A 154 26.71 25.01 -9.95
N ALA A 155 26.45 26.16 -9.33
CA ALA A 155 25.65 26.25 -8.12
C ALA A 155 24.20 25.76 -8.33
N LEU A 156 23.58 26.14 -9.45
CA LEU A 156 22.25 25.68 -9.84
C LEU A 156 22.21 24.14 -10.00
N VAL A 157 23.20 23.58 -10.71
CA VAL A 157 23.29 22.12 -10.89
C VAL A 157 23.46 21.39 -9.56
N VAL A 158 24.27 21.92 -8.63
CA VAL A 158 24.41 21.34 -7.29
C VAL A 158 23.08 21.39 -6.53
N ARG A 159 22.39 22.53 -6.54
CA ARG A 159 21.08 22.70 -5.87
C ARG A 159 20.03 21.73 -6.38
N GLU A 160 19.93 21.55 -7.71
CA GLU A 160 18.96 20.62 -8.29
C GLU A 160 19.32 19.15 -7.97
N ARG A 161 20.62 18.81 -7.93
CA ARG A 161 21.07 17.49 -7.48
C ARG A 161 20.71 17.22 -6.02
N GLU A 162 20.96 18.18 -5.13
CA GLU A 162 20.58 18.06 -3.71
C GLU A 162 19.08 17.85 -3.54
N ARG A 163 18.26 18.57 -4.34
CA ARG A 163 16.81 18.38 -4.34
C ARG A 163 16.41 16.97 -4.80
N ILE A 164 17.01 16.46 -5.87
CA ILE A 164 16.79 15.10 -6.37
C ILE A 164 17.17 14.06 -5.29
N ASP A 165 18.34 14.21 -4.68
CA ASP A 165 18.82 13.32 -3.62
C ASP A 165 17.86 13.28 -2.42
N LEU A 166 17.30 14.43 -2.02
CA LEU A 166 16.33 14.50 -0.93
C LEU A 166 15.04 13.75 -1.26
N LEU A 167 14.52 13.91 -2.49
CA LEU A 167 13.34 13.19 -2.96
C LEU A 167 13.58 11.68 -3.00
N GLU A 168 14.72 11.24 -3.53
CA GLU A 168 15.09 9.82 -3.60
C GLU A 168 15.20 9.20 -2.20
N ARG A 169 15.86 9.88 -1.25
CA ARG A 169 15.94 9.41 0.15
C ARG A 169 14.56 9.30 0.78
N ARG A 170 13.66 10.24 0.50
CA ARG A 170 12.30 10.22 1.04
C ARG A 170 11.50 9.05 0.45
N ILE A 171 11.59 8.82 -0.86
CA ILE A 171 10.96 7.67 -1.53
C ILE A 171 11.45 6.38 -0.87
N VAL A 172 12.77 6.19 -0.72
CA VAL A 172 13.33 4.98 -0.08
C VAL A 172 12.77 4.77 1.32
N LYS A 173 12.72 5.82 2.15
CA LYS A 173 12.15 5.73 3.51
C LYS A 173 10.67 5.33 3.49
N LEU A 174 9.87 5.96 2.63
CA LEU A 174 8.44 5.66 2.53
C LEU A 174 8.20 4.24 1.97
N SER A 175 9.03 3.79 1.02
CA SER A 175 8.97 2.42 0.49
C SER A 175 9.29 1.37 1.56
N VAL A 176 10.27 1.63 2.44
CA VAL A 176 10.58 0.75 3.58
C VAL A 176 9.39 0.69 4.55
N ALA A 177 8.84 1.84 4.95
CA ALA A 177 7.67 1.90 5.82
C ALA A 177 6.46 1.18 5.20
N HIS A 178 6.23 1.36 3.90
CA HIS A 178 5.18 0.65 3.17
C HIS A 178 5.40 -0.87 3.19
N ALA A 179 6.64 -1.34 2.97
CA ALA A 179 6.95 -2.77 3.01
C ALA A 179 6.77 -3.38 4.42
N GLU A 180 7.12 -2.64 5.48
CA GLU A 180 6.88 -3.06 6.86
C GLU A 180 5.39 -3.18 7.17
N MET A 181 4.59 -2.23 6.70
CA MET A 181 3.13 -2.27 6.84
C MET A 181 2.48 -3.43 6.07
N GLU A 182 2.96 -3.75 4.86
CA GLU A 182 2.49 -4.93 4.11
C GLU A 182 2.81 -6.23 4.87
N ARG A 183 3.98 -6.33 5.50
CA ARG A 183 4.31 -7.47 6.37
C ARG A 183 3.39 -7.54 7.58
N ALA A 184 3.07 -6.41 8.21
CA ALA A 184 2.16 -6.35 9.35
C ALA A 184 0.73 -6.77 8.95
N LEU A 185 0.24 -6.32 7.79
CA LEU A 185 -1.04 -6.75 7.23
C LEU A 185 -1.06 -8.24 6.93
N ALA A 186 0.00 -8.78 6.31
CA ALA A 186 0.14 -10.20 6.04
C ALA A 186 0.21 -11.04 7.33
N GLU A 187 0.85 -10.53 8.38
CA GLU A 187 0.87 -11.18 9.68
C GLU A 187 -0.49 -11.15 10.38
N LEU A 188 -1.20 -10.01 10.35
CA LEU A 188 -2.56 -9.91 10.86
C LEU A 188 -3.52 -10.86 10.14
N ALA A 189 -3.43 -10.95 8.81
CA ALA A 189 -4.22 -11.89 8.03
C ALA A 189 -3.96 -13.34 8.45
N ARG A 190 -2.68 -13.73 8.60
CA ARG A 190 -2.31 -15.07 9.10
C ARG A 190 -2.82 -15.34 10.51
N ARG A 191 -2.71 -14.38 11.42
CA ARG A 191 -3.13 -14.51 12.83
C ARG A 191 -4.63 -14.58 12.99
N ALA A 192 -5.38 -13.90 12.12
CA ALA A 192 -6.83 -13.84 12.23
C ALA A 192 -7.52 -15.12 11.75
N GLU A 193 -6.80 -16.09 11.17
CA GLU A 193 -7.38 -17.22 10.39
C GLU A 193 -8.45 -16.74 9.40
N LEU A 194 -8.41 -15.45 9.06
CA LEU A 194 -9.11 -14.89 7.93
C LEU A 194 -8.38 -15.52 6.76
N ASP A 195 -8.91 -16.66 6.31
CA ASP A 195 -8.74 -17.13 4.94
C ASP A 195 -8.71 -15.86 4.10
N GLY A 196 -7.57 -15.63 3.45
CA GLY A 196 -7.35 -14.45 2.64
C GLY A 196 -8.32 -14.57 1.49
N GLY A 197 -9.60 -14.26 1.76
CA GLY A 197 -10.71 -14.54 0.89
C GLY A 197 -10.32 -13.99 -0.44
N LEU A 198 -10.22 -14.91 -1.42
CA LEU A 198 -9.70 -14.72 -2.76
C LEU A 198 -9.48 -13.23 -3.04
N PRO A 199 -8.22 -12.73 -2.97
CA PRO A 199 -7.94 -11.31 -3.05
C PRO A 199 -8.77 -10.76 -4.20
N SER A 200 -9.70 -9.85 -3.87
CA SER A 200 -10.64 -9.28 -4.81
C SER A 200 -9.94 -9.09 -6.14
N ILE A 201 -10.43 -9.81 -7.16
CA ILE A 201 -9.85 -9.99 -8.49
C ILE A 201 -9.62 -8.62 -9.19
N TYR A 202 -10.09 -7.53 -8.59
CA TYR A 202 -10.04 -6.18 -9.10
C TYR A 202 -9.04 -5.23 -8.42
N ARG A 203 -8.27 -5.64 -7.39
CA ARG A 203 -7.45 -4.65 -6.63
C ARG A 203 -5.96 -4.56 -6.98
N THR A 204 -5.38 -5.58 -7.60
CA THR A 204 -3.96 -5.53 -8.02
C THR A 204 -3.77 -6.26 -9.35
N VAL A 205 -4.09 -5.58 -10.45
CA VAL A 205 -3.57 -5.96 -11.76
C VAL A 205 -2.29 -5.14 -11.99
N GLN A 206 -1.17 -5.59 -11.43
CA GLN A 206 0.16 -5.28 -11.96
C GLN A 206 1.18 -6.31 -11.45
N GLY A 207 1.72 -7.09 -12.40
CA GLY A 207 2.91 -7.92 -12.23
C GLY A 207 2.67 -9.35 -11.73
N LEU A 208 2.39 -10.28 -12.64
CA LEU A 208 2.56 -11.72 -12.36
C LEU A 208 4.06 -12.04 -12.30
N GLY A 209 4.56 -12.41 -11.12
CA GLY A 209 5.90 -12.98 -11.01
C GLY A 209 5.97 -14.34 -11.71
N ALA A 210 7.04 -14.62 -12.44
CA ALA A 210 7.18 -15.83 -13.25
C ALA A 210 7.17 -17.15 -12.45
N ALA A 211 7.24 -17.10 -11.12
CA ALA A 211 7.45 -18.25 -10.22
C ALA A 211 6.22 -18.66 -9.39
N GLU A 212 5.03 -18.12 -9.66
CA GLU A 212 3.84 -18.42 -8.86
C GLU A 212 3.18 -19.73 -9.32
N SER A 213 3.03 -20.70 -8.41
CA SER A 213 2.46 -22.04 -8.68
C SER A 213 1.00 -22.02 -9.17
N GLU A 214 0.34 -20.87 -9.05
CA GLU A 214 -1.07 -20.67 -9.44
C GLU A 214 -1.24 -19.94 -10.79
N ARG A 215 -0.15 -19.65 -11.50
CA ARG A 215 -0.17 -18.89 -12.76
C ARG A 215 -1.13 -19.47 -13.80
N GLU A 216 -1.14 -20.80 -13.94
CA GLU A 216 -1.92 -21.50 -14.97
C GLU A 216 -3.42 -21.50 -14.65
N ALA A 217 -3.78 -21.72 -13.38
CA ALA A 217 -5.15 -21.62 -12.91
C ALA A 217 -5.70 -20.20 -13.08
N LYS A 218 -4.87 -19.19 -12.79
CA LYS A 218 -5.23 -17.78 -12.90
C LYS A 218 -5.34 -17.31 -14.36
N SER A 219 -4.45 -17.79 -15.25
CA SER A 219 -4.54 -17.56 -16.70
C SER A 219 -5.83 -18.14 -17.29
N THR A 220 -6.20 -19.35 -16.86
CA THR A 220 -7.43 -20.02 -17.28
C THR A 220 -8.67 -19.26 -16.81
N MET A 221 -8.64 -18.76 -15.57
CA MET A 221 -9.74 -17.94 -15.03
C MET A 221 -9.90 -16.62 -15.80
N LEU A 222 -8.79 -15.94 -16.13
CA LEU A 222 -8.81 -14.68 -16.88
C LEU A 222 -9.34 -14.87 -18.30
N ALA A 223 -8.96 -15.95 -18.99
CA ALA A 223 -9.51 -16.26 -20.31
C ALA A 223 -11.05 -16.41 -20.26
N ARG A 224 -11.56 -17.10 -19.24
CA ARG A 224 -13.00 -17.31 -19.07
C ARG A 224 -13.78 -16.02 -18.75
N ILE A 225 -13.20 -15.14 -17.94
CA ILE A 225 -13.79 -13.82 -17.66
C ILE A 225 -13.82 -12.97 -18.94
N PHE A 226 -12.75 -13.01 -19.74
CA PHE A 226 -12.67 -12.29 -20.99
C PHE A 226 -13.72 -12.77 -21.99
N GLU A 227 -13.88 -14.09 -22.14
CA GLU A 227 -14.93 -14.70 -22.97
C GLU A 227 -16.34 -14.29 -22.51
N GLN A 228 -16.59 -14.28 -21.19
CA GLN A 228 -17.87 -13.86 -20.63
C GLN A 228 -18.16 -12.37 -20.88
N ASN A 229 -17.16 -11.50 -20.73
CA ASN A 229 -17.31 -10.08 -21.01
C ASN A 229 -17.51 -9.80 -22.50
N LEU A 230 -16.83 -10.53 -23.38
CA LEU A 230 -17.03 -10.45 -24.82
C LEU A 230 -18.46 -10.88 -25.18
N ALA A 231 -18.95 -11.99 -24.62
CA ALA A 231 -20.32 -12.46 -24.82
C ALA A 231 -21.37 -11.45 -24.30
N LEU A 232 -21.09 -10.76 -23.19
CA LEU A 232 -21.94 -9.69 -22.67
C LEU A 232 -21.96 -8.48 -23.62
N GLN A 233 -20.80 -8.05 -24.14
CA GLN A 233 -20.74 -6.97 -25.13
C GLN A 233 -21.51 -7.34 -26.42
N HIS A 234 -21.39 -8.57 -26.90
CA HIS A 234 -22.14 -9.03 -28.07
C HIS A 234 -23.66 -9.11 -27.83
N LYS A 235 -24.09 -9.40 -26.60
CA LYS A 235 -25.52 -9.37 -26.21
C LYS A 235 -26.06 -7.95 -26.04
N VAL A 236 -25.24 -7.02 -25.58
CA VAL A 236 -25.60 -5.59 -25.43
C VAL A 236 -25.62 -4.88 -26.79
N LEU A 237 -24.81 -5.34 -27.75
CA LEU A 237 -24.75 -4.82 -29.12
C LEU A 237 -25.78 -5.45 -30.08
N GLN A 238 -26.57 -6.44 -29.65
CA GLN A 238 -27.76 -6.84 -30.41
C GLN A 238 -28.86 -5.79 -30.15
N PRO A 239 -29.26 -4.99 -31.16
CA PRO A 239 -30.28 -3.99 -30.97
C PRO A 239 -31.60 -4.67 -30.62
N VAL A 240 -32.36 -4.04 -29.73
CA VAL A 240 -33.77 -4.30 -29.43
C VAL A 240 -34.60 -4.06 -30.72
N ALA A 241 -34.50 -4.97 -31.68
CA ALA A 241 -35.12 -4.86 -33.00
C ALA A 241 -36.56 -5.40 -33.05
N SER A 242 -37.18 -5.70 -31.90
CA SER A 242 -38.47 -6.39 -31.86
C SER A 242 -39.53 -5.75 -30.95
N LEU A 243 -39.50 -4.43 -30.73
CA LEU A 243 -40.53 -3.76 -29.91
C LEU A 243 -41.25 -2.57 -30.57
N HIS A 244 -41.18 -2.38 -31.89
CA HIS A 244 -42.06 -1.45 -32.61
C HIS A 244 -42.79 -2.13 -33.77
N GLU A 245 -43.68 -3.08 -33.47
CA GLU A 245 -44.89 -3.27 -34.28
C GLU A 245 -45.91 -2.18 -33.87
N THR A 246 -45.67 -0.96 -34.34
CA THR A 246 -46.71 0.05 -34.43
C THR A 246 -47.77 -0.45 -35.40
N LYS A 247 -48.88 -0.90 -34.82
CA LYS A 247 -50.16 -1.16 -35.48
C LYS A 247 -50.54 0.10 -36.27
N VAL A 248 -50.28 0.11 -37.57
CA VAL A 248 -50.75 1.12 -38.51
C VAL A 248 -52.28 1.04 -38.50
N LEU A 249 -52.91 2.04 -37.89
CA LEU A 249 -54.35 2.26 -37.97
C LEU A 249 -54.68 2.64 -39.41
N ASP A 250 -55.44 1.76 -40.06
CA ASP A 250 -56.04 1.92 -41.39
C ASP A 250 -56.99 3.15 -41.39
N PRO A 251 -56.71 4.22 -42.16
CA PRO A 251 -57.58 5.40 -42.23
C PRO A 251 -58.80 5.22 -43.17
N GLY A 252 -59.09 4.01 -43.65
CA GLY A 252 -60.05 3.75 -44.73
C GLY A 252 -61.53 3.58 -44.38
N ALA A 253 -61.95 3.58 -43.11
CA ALA A 253 -63.32 3.12 -42.77
C ALA A 253 -64.13 4.11 -41.92
N LEU A 254 -64.43 5.32 -42.43
CA LEU A 254 -65.46 6.19 -41.83
C LEU A 254 -65.99 7.28 -42.80
N ARG A 255 -66.42 6.90 -44.01
CA ARG A 255 -67.38 7.71 -44.80
C ARG A 255 -68.21 6.81 -45.70
N GLN A 256 -69.37 6.38 -45.20
CA GLN A 256 -70.61 6.23 -45.97
C GLN A 256 -71.71 5.72 -45.04
N LYS A 257 -72.55 6.65 -44.57
CA LYS A 257 -73.97 6.49 -44.21
C LYS A 257 -74.46 7.83 -43.68
N SER A 258 -75.10 8.63 -44.52
CA SER A 258 -76.35 9.37 -44.25
C SER A 258 -76.58 10.45 -45.32
N ALA A 259 -77.77 10.35 -45.94
CA ALA A 259 -78.44 11.26 -46.88
C ALA A 259 -77.91 11.32 -48.32
#